data_AF-A0A7J6SJ56-F1
#
_entry.id   AF-A0A7J6SJ56-F1
#
_cell.length_a   1.000
_cell.length_b   1.000
_cell.length_c   1.000
_cell.angle_alpha   90.00
_cell.angle_beta   90.00
_cell.angle_gamma   90.00
#
_symmetry.space_group_name_H-M   'P 1'
#
loop_
_entity.id
_entity.type
_entity.pdbx_description
1 polymer ?
#
loop_
_entity_poly.entity_id
_entity_poly.type
_entity_poly.pdbx_seq_one_letter_code
_entity_poly.pdbx_strand_id
1 'polypeptide(L)'
;SVERVAGGSALNSAVWLKYCNPSGAVSLVKTFDETDFAGQALMDRLERSGVKVIPLEGVDHYESGVCVCLSGSKDRAFVSKRGTMDVMTCANISIPAFFDGIPSNNLRLTIGADRSI
;
A
#
# COMPACT_ATOMS: atom_id res chain seq x y z
N SER A 1 17.31 -21.56 -6.10
CA SER A 1 15.89 -21.77 -5.77
C SER A 1 15.12 -20.50 -6.12
N VAL A 2 13.81 -20.60 -6.37
CA VAL A 2 12.94 -19.43 -6.53
C VAL A 2 11.97 -19.41 -5.36
N GLU A 3 11.92 -18.30 -4.65
CA GLU A 3 11.01 -18.07 -3.53
C GLU A 3 10.05 -16.92 -3.89
N ARG A 4 8.80 -17.03 -3.44
CA ARG A 4 7.80 -15.98 -3.59
C ARG A 4 7.51 -15.38 -2.22
N VAL A 5 7.72 -14.07 -2.10
CA VAL A 5 7.55 -13.34 -0.85
C VAL A 5 6.72 -12.08 -1.13
N ALA A 6 5.71 -11.83 -0.31
CA ALA A 6 4.98 -10.56 -0.32
C ALA A 6 5.97 -9.42 -0.02
N GLY A 7 6.06 -8.41 -0.87
CA GLY A 7 7.11 -7.37 -0.78
C GLY A 7 6.64 -5.99 -1.20
N GLY A 8 7.61 -5.11 -1.48
CA GLY A 8 7.38 -3.70 -1.78
C GLY A 8 7.95 -2.80 -0.68
N SER A 9 8.66 -1.75 -1.06
CA SER A 9 9.39 -0.91 -0.11
C SER A 9 8.46 -0.29 0.94
N ALA A 10 7.37 0.33 0.49
CA ALA A 10 6.41 0.97 1.39
C ALA A 10 5.69 -0.06 2.30
N LEU A 11 5.32 -1.22 1.76
CA LEU A 11 4.72 -2.30 2.55
C LEU A 11 5.68 -2.78 3.63
N ASN A 12 6.94 -3.06 3.28
CA ASN A 12 7.95 -3.49 4.24
C ASN A 12 8.15 -2.46 5.36
N SER A 13 8.21 -1.18 5.01
CA SER A 13 8.30 -0.09 5.99
C SER A 13 7.07 0.00 6.88
N ALA A 14 5.85 -0.11 6.32
CA ALA A 14 4.62 -0.03 7.09
C ALA A 14 4.50 -1.19 8.10
N VAL A 15 4.79 -2.42 7.67
CA VAL A 15 4.81 -3.59 8.55
C VAL A 15 5.85 -3.43 9.65
N TRP A 16 7.05 -2.93 9.32
CA TRP A 16 8.10 -2.70 10.31
C TRP A 16 7.73 -1.61 11.31
N LEU A 17 7.17 -0.50 10.85
CA LEU A 17 6.69 0.58 11.72
C LEU A 17 5.60 0.08 12.67
N LYS A 18 4.67 -0.75 12.18
CA LYS A 18 3.61 -1.33 12.99
C LYS A 18 4.16 -2.34 14.01
N TYR A 19 5.18 -3.12 13.64
CA TYR A 19 5.90 -3.99 14.56
C TYR A 19 6.60 -3.21 15.68
N CYS A 20 7.30 -2.11 15.34
CA CYS A 20 7.98 -1.26 16.32
C CYS A 20 7.03 -0.45 17.21
N ASN A 21 5.82 -0.13 16.72
CA ASN A 21 4.80 0.60 17.47
C ASN A 21 3.43 -0.08 17.35
N PRO A 22 3.19 -1.19 18.11
CA PRO A 22 1.97 -1.98 17.98
C PRO A 22 0.67 -1.21 18.27
N SER A 23 0.72 -0.24 19.19
CA SER A 23 -0.41 0.64 19.50
C SER A 23 -0.56 1.81 18.52
N GLY A 24 0.47 2.10 17.73
CA GLY A 24 0.46 3.14 16.71
C GLY A 24 -0.43 2.83 15.53
N ALA A 25 -1.06 3.86 14.98
CA ALA A 25 -1.76 3.78 13.71
C ALA A 25 -0.74 3.80 12.56
N VAL A 26 -0.81 2.82 11.67
CA VAL A 26 -0.06 2.80 10.41
C VAL A 26 -1.05 2.47 9.29
N SER A 27 -1.07 3.32 8.28
CA SER A 27 -1.95 3.18 7.12
C SER A 27 -1.11 3.08 5.84
N LEU A 28 -1.52 2.22 4.91
CA LEU A 28 -0.91 2.07 3.61
C LEU A 28 -1.99 2.20 2.53
N VAL A 29 -1.78 3.09 1.57
CA VAL A 29 -2.63 3.20 0.38
C VAL A 29 -2.28 2.07 -0.58
N LYS A 30 -3.26 1.23 -0.92
CA LYS A 30 -3.10 0.08 -1.83
C LYS A 30 -4.46 -0.35 -2.38
N THR A 31 -4.49 -0.95 -3.57
CA THR A 31 -5.65 -1.67 -4.10
C THR A 31 -6.07 -2.85 -3.21
N PHE A 32 -7.38 -3.00 -3.00
CA PHE A 32 -7.96 -4.09 -2.22
C PHE A 32 -8.34 -5.30 -3.09
N ASP A 33 -8.63 -5.05 -4.38
CA ASP A 33 -9.24 -6.03 -5.29
C ASP A 33 -8.23 -6.69 -6.24
N GLU A 34 -7.06 -7.07 -5.71
CA GLU A 34 -6.11 -7.92 -6.43
C GLU A 34 -6.55 -9.39 -6.27
N THR A 35 -7.24 -9.92 -7.27
CA THR A 35 -7.73 -11.31 -7.30
C THR A 35 -6.65 -12.33 -7.62
N ASP A 36 -5.44 -11.88 -7.92
CA ASP A 36 -4.30 -12.74 -8.22
C ASP A 36 -3.62 -13.24 -6.92
N PHE A 37 -2.90 -14.35 -7.04
CA PHE A 37 -2.21 -14.99 -5.91
C PHE A 37 -1.21 -14.04 -5.22
N ALA A 38 -0.59 -13.13 -5.95
CA ALA A 38 0.37 -12.18 -5.40
C ALA A 38 -0.33 -11.13 -4.53
N GLY A 39 -1.49 -10.64 -4.97
CA GLY A 39 -2.33 -9.70 -4.25
C GLY A 39 -2.84 -10.26 -2.95
N GLN A 40 -3.37 -11.49 -2.97
CA GLN A 40 -3.80 -12.17 -1.76
C GLN A 40 -2.64 -12.28 -0.74
N ALA A 41 -1.43 -12.64 -1.18
CA ALA A 41 -0.28 -12.73 -0.30
C ALA A 41 0.13 -11.37 0.32
N LEU A 42 -0.04 -10.27 -0.42
CA LEU A 42 0.20 -8.92 0.08
C LEU A 42 -0.85 -8.52 1.12
N MET A 43 -2.13 -8.80 0.85
CA MET A 43 -3.24 -8.50 1.75
C MET A 43 -3.17 -9.30 3.04
N ASP A 44 -2.93 -10.61 2.96
CA ASP A 44 -2.69 -11.49 4.12
C ASP A 44 -1.58 -10.95 5.02
N ARG A 45 -0.48 -10.45 4.43
CA ARG A 45 0.65 -9.90 5.19
C ARG A 45 0.27 -8.60 5.89
N LEU A 46 -0.48 -7.72 5.22
CA LEU A 46 -0.94 -6.45 5.79
C LEU A 46 -1.94 -6.71 6.93
N GLU A 47 -2.91 -7.58 6.73
CA GLU A 47 -3.90 -7.97 7.75
C GLU A 47 -3.23 -8.54 9.00
N ARG A 48 -2.31 -9.51 8.83
CA ARG A 48 -1.57 -10.10 9.95
C ARG A 48 -0.70 -9.09 10.70
N SER A 49 -0.23 -8.05 10.02
CA SER A 49 0.56 -6.98 10.64
C SER A 49 -0.28 -5.95 11.40
N GLY A 50 -1.59 -5.88 11.14
CA GLY A 50 -2.47 -4.84 11.68
C GLY A 50 -2.28 -3.46 11.04
N VAL A 51 -1.64 -3.39 9.87
CA VAL A 51 -1.57 -2.16 9.06
C VAL A 51 -2.93 -1.92 8.42
N LYS A 52 -3.50 -0.71 8.60
CA LYS A 52 -4.77 -0.33 7.95
C LYS A 52 -4.52 -0.13 6.46
N VAL A 53 -5.26 -0.84 5.61
CA VAL A 53 -5.23 -0.61 4.17
C VAL A 53 -6.24 0.48 3.81
N ILE A 54 -5.78 1.47 3.05
CA ILE A 54 -6.64 2.50 2.45
C ILE A 54 -6.81 2.13 0.97
N PRO A 55 -8.02 1.78 0.52
CA PRO A 55 -8.24 1.35 -0.85
C PRO A 55 -8.00 2.49 -1.84
N LEU A 56 -7.50 2.13 -3.03
CA LEU A 56 -7.51 3.03 -4.18
C LEU A 56 -8.90 3.03 -4.83
N GLU A 57 -9.50 4.21 -4.96
CA GLU A 57 -10.81 4.41 -5.59
C GLU A 57 -10.68 4.54 -7.11
N GLY A 58 -11.63 3.97 -7.86
CA GLY A 58 -11.71 4.15 -9.32
C GLY A 58 -10.56 3.52 -10.11
N VAL A 59 -9.87 2.53 -9.53
CA VAL A 59 -8.87 1.72 -10.22
C VAL A 59 -9.49 0.34 -10.47
N ASP A 60 -9.93 0.09 -11.70
CA ASP A 60 -10.43 -1.22 -12.11
C ASP A 60 -9.31 -2.28 -12.04
N HIS A 61 -9.67 -3.56 -11.95
CA HIS A 61 -8.72 -4.66 -11.73
C HIS A 61 -7.47 -4.62 -12.62
N TYR A 62 -6.28 -4.57 -12.01
CA TYR A 62 -4.99 -4.74 -12.66
C TYR A 62 -4.16 -5.81 -11.94
N GLU A 63 -3.22 -6.41 -12.67
CA GLU A 63 -2.25 -7.36 -12.11
C GLU A 63 -1.39 -6.70 -11.02
N SER A 64 -1.15 -7.44 -9.95
CA SER A 64 -0.23 -7.04 -8.89
C SER A 64 1.16 -6.73 -9.43
N GLY A 65 1.80 -5.70 -8.86
CA GLY A 65 3.21 -5.43 -9.14
C GLY A 65 4.10 -6.59 -8.69
N VAL A 66 5.14 -6.88 -9.48
CA VAL A 66 6.11 -7.96 -9.20
C VAL A 66 7.51 -7.36 -9.17
N CYS A 67 8.32 -7.75 -8.19
CA CYS A 67 9.73 -7.43 -8.12
C CYS A 67 10.55 -8.71 -8.12
N VAL A 68 11.43 -8.87 -9.12
CA VAL A 68 12.43 -9.92 -9.15
C VAL A 68 13.66 -9.43 -8.40
N CYS A 69 14.00 -10.12 -7.31
CA CYS A 69 15.23 -9.89 -6.56
C CYS A 69 16.26 -10.96 -6.95
N LEU A 70 17.29 -10.56 -7.69
CA LEU A 70 18.46 -11.40 -7.98
C LEU A 70 19.45 -11.21 -6.85
N SER A 71 19.68 -12.24 -6.05
CA SER A 71 20.59 -12.18 -4.89
C SER A 71 21.87 -12.96 -5.18
N GLY A 72 23.01 -12.26 -5.12
CA GLY A 72 24.34 -12.84 -5.09
C GLY A 72 24.83 -13.06 -3.66
N SER A 73 26.12 -13.37 -3.51
CA SER A 73 26.72 -13.58 -2.18
C SER A 73 26.90 -12.29 -1.37
N LYS A 74 26.96 -11.13 -2.04
CA LYS A 74 27.22 -9.83 -1.41
C LYS A 74 26.26 -8.72 -1.85
N ASP A 75 25.56 -8.93 -2.96
CA ASP A 75 24.78 -7.91 -3.64
C ASP A 75 23.38 -8.42 -4.01
N ARG A 76 22.49 -7.47 -4.28
CA ARG A 76 21.16 -7.74 -4.81
C ARG A 76 20.84 -6.77 -5.92
N ALA A 77 20.25 -7.28 -6.99
CA ALA A 77 19.67 -6.49 -8.07
C ALA A 77 18.16 -6.67 -8.09
N PHE A 78 17.43 -5.61 -8.41
CA PHE A 78 15.98 -5.59 -8.39
C PHE A 78 15.44 -5.16 -9.75
N VAL A 79 14.46 -5.90 -10.27
CA VAL A 79 13.71 -5.54 -11.48
C VAL A 79 12.23 -5.52 -11.13
N SER A 80 11.59 -4.37 -11.29
CA SER A 80 10.21 -4.16 -10.85
C SER A 80 9.28 -3.91 -12.04
N LYS A 81 8.21 -4.72 -12.13
CA LYS A 81 6.99 -4.40 -12.90
C LYS A 81 5.99 -3.78 -11.93
N ARG A 82 5.53 -2.56 -12.20
CA ARG A 82 4.70 -1.78 -11.26
C ARG A 82 3.27 -2.29 -11.10
N GLY A 83 2.73 -2.98 -12.12
CA GLY A 83 1.35 -3.45 -12.09
C GLY A 83 0.38 -2.29 -11.88
N THR A 84 -0.63 -2.48 -11.04
CA THR A 84 -1.64 -1.47 -10.67
C THR A 84 -1.08 -0.13 -10.19
N MET A 85 0.14 -0.12 -9.64
CA MET A 85 0.78 1.11 -9.18
C MET A 85 1.17 2.07 -10.33
N ASP A 86 1.17 1.59 -11.57
CA ASP A 86 1.50 2.42 -12.74
C ASP A 86 0.37 3.39 -13.12
N VAL A 87 -0.86 3.06 -12.75
CA VAL A 87 -2.06 3.87 -13.04
C VAL A 87 -2.55 4.66 -11.83
N MET A 88 -1.88 4.54 -10.68
CA MET A 88 -2.25 5.26 -9.47
C MET A 88 -2.01 6.77 -9.64
N THR A 89 -3.02 7.55 -9.29
CA THR A 89 -2.95 9.02 -9.18
C THR A 89 -3.44 9.48 -7.80
N CYS A 90 -3.19 10.74 -7.45
CA CYS A 90 -3.74 11.34 -6.23
C CYS A 90 -5.27 11.34 -6.19
N ALA A 91 -5.94 11.34 -7.36
CA ALA A 91 -7.39 11.31 -7.45
C ALA A 91 -7.99 9.97 -6.99
N ASN A 92 -7.18 8.91 -6.96
CA ASN A 92 -7.59 7.59 -6.49
C ASN A 92 -7.50 7.45 -4.96
N ILE A 93 -6.95 8.45 -4.24
CA ILE A 93 -6.76 8.35 -2.79
C ILE A 93 -8.02 8.88 -2.10
N SER A 94 -8.72 8.00 -1.39
CA SER A 94 -9.84 8.37 -0.55
C SER A 94 -9.36 9.19 0.66
N ILE A 95 -9.50 10.51 0.58
CA ILE A 95 -9.17 11.42 1.68
C ILE A 95 -9.97 11.09 2.95
N PRO A 96 -11.30 10.85 2.89
CA PRO A 96 -12.04 10.44 4.09
C PRO A 96 -11.50 9.16 4.73
N ALA A 97 -11.23 8.11 3.95
CA ALA A 97 -10.72 6.85 4.49
C ALA A 97 -9.32 6.99 5.10
N PHE A 98 -8.49 7.86 4.53
CA PHE A 98 -7.13 8.14 5.01
C PHE A 98 -7.13 8.75 6.42
N PHE A 99 -8.10 9.62 6.73
CA PHE A 99 -8.21 10.29 8.03
C PHE A 99 -9.14 9.60 9.02
N ASP A 100 -9.89 8.59 8.58
CA ASP A 100 -10.76 7.80 9.44
C ASP A 100 -9.99 7.14 10.60
N GLY A 101 -10.42 7.42 11.84
CA GLY A 101 -9.78 6.95 13.07
C GLY A 101 -8.60 7.80 13.57
N ILE A 102 -8.22 8.87 12.88
CA ILE A 102 -7.18 9.80 13.35
C ILE A 102 -7.81 10.88 14.24
N PRO A 103 -7.32 11.11 15.48
CA PRO A 103 -7.84 12.17 16.34
C PRO A 103 -7.73 13.54 15.66
N SER A 104 -8.87 14.18 15.38
CA SER A 104 -8.95 15.43 14.61
C SER A 104 -8.62 16.69 15.44
N ASN A 105 -8.30 16.53 16.72
CA ASN A 105 -8.29 17.61 17.71
C ASN A 105 -7.33 18.77 17.38
N ASN A 106 -6.40 18.61 16.42
CA ASN A 106 -5.51 19.66 15.92
C ASN A 106 -5.29 19.63 14.39
N LEU A 107 -6.08 18.86 13.64
CA LEU A 107 -5.88 18.69 12.20
C LEU A 107 -6.90 19.54 11.41
N ARG A 108 -6.46 20.68 10.86
CA ARG A 108 -7.29 21.48 9.95
C ARG A 108 -7.15 20.95 8.53
N LEU A 109 -8.08 20.09 8.11
CA LEU A 109 -8.20 19.67 6.72
C LEU A 109 -8.86 20.78 5.91
N THR A 110 -8.10 21.41 5.01
CA THR A 110 -8.66 22.30 3.98
C THR A 110 -8.71 21.51 2.68
N ILE A 111 -9.87 20.94 2.38
CA ILE A 111 -10.11 20.34 1.07
C ILE A 111 -10.47 21.49 0.14
N GLY A 112 -9.58 21.80 -0.81
CA GLY A 112 -9.84 22.79 -1.85
C GLY A 112 -10.95 22.28 -2.77
N ALA A 113 -12.20 22.51 -2.39
CA ALA A 113 -13.32 22.33 -3.28
C ALA A 113 -13.36 23.53 -4.24
N ASP A 114 -12.61 23.46 -5.33
CA ASP A 114 -12.86 24.34 -6.47
C ASP A 114 -13.56 23.53 -7.56
N ARG A 115 -14.89 23.50 -7.48
CA ARG A 115 -15.78 23.23 -8.60
C ARG A 115 -17.05 24.05 -8.42
N SER A 116 -16.93 25.35 -8.71
CA SER A 116 -18.06 26.07 -9.28
C SER A 116 -18.25 25.58 -10.72
N ILE A 117 -19.45 25.09 -11.04
CA ILE A 117 -19.98 25.01 -12.41
C ILE A 117 -20.99 26.14 -12.52
#